data_AF-A0A0F5P8Y1-F1
#
_entry.id   AF-A0A0F5P8Y1-F1
#
_cell.length_a   1.000
_cell.length_b   1.000
_cell.length_c   1.000
_cell.angle_alpha   90.00
_cell.angle_beta   90.00
_cell.angle_gamma   90.00
#
_symmetry.space_group_name_H-M   'P 1'
#
loop_
_entity.id
_entity.type
_entity.pdbx_description
1 polymer ?
#
loop_
_entity_poly.entity_id
_entity_poly.type
_entity_poly.pdbx_seq_one_letter_code
_entity_poly.pdbx_strand_id
1 'polypeptide(L)'
;MALQVHFETSVAANDDPAATELGELLGFHRIGGDAAVMLPDAVTAWVRGAGNGTSIVYAVGHLPTWSKGPSAMRELCARGFVNLTCKRDVAPKQYIAQRTSKPWIEAAQAAPARRTARPVPCYAAHLAELMMLIAEWSAAETPMPTNSEIAGLLGLDRGVQVAYLLGVLDKANQIRRRTIDGPPHRIITVVKTGLSTGTYGGVA
;
A
#
# COMPACT_ATOMS: atom_id res chain seq x y z
N MET A 1 24.12 9.88 26.00
CA MET A 1 24.70 10.60 24.85
C MET A 1 23.84 10.26 23.63
N ALA A 2 22.87 11.10 23.29
CA ALA A 2 21.88 10.82 22.25
C ALA A 2 22.38 11.38 20.91
N LEU A 3 22.54 10.51 19.90
CA LEU A 3 22.85 10.93 18.53
C LEU A 3 21.61 11.63 17.96
N GLN A 4 21.69 12.95 17.82
CA GLN A 4 20.69 13.77 17.15
C GLN A 4 21.08 13.83 15.67
N VAL A 5 20.52 12.95 14.86
CA VAL A 5 20.78 12.94 13.41
C VAL A 5 19.84 13.94 12.75
N HIS A 6 20.38 15.10 12.39
CA HIS A 6 19.71 16.08 11.54
C HIS A 6 19.81 15.63 10.09
N PHE A 7 18.68 15.29 9.47
CA PHE A 7 18.59 15.05 8.02
C PHE A 7 17.89 16.24 7.37
N GLU A 8 18.66 17.07 6.68
CA GLU A 8 18.14 17.91 5.59
C GLU A 8 18.20 17.08 4.31
N THR A 9 17.07 16.92 3.62
CA THR A 9 17.06 16.24 2.31
C THR A 9 16.15 17.00 1.36
N SER A 10 16.79 17.60 0.36
CA SER A 10 16.19 18.11 -0.87
C SER A 10 15.83 16.91 -1.76
N VAL A 11 14.60 16.87 -2.29
CA VAL A 11 14.10 15.73 -3.08
C VAL A 11 13.74 16.20 -4.49
N ALA A 12 14.45 15.67 -5.49
CA ALA A 12 14.02 15.62 -6.88
C ALA A 12 13.84 14.13 -7.26
N ALA A 13 12.74 13.81 -7.93
CA ALA A 13 12.30 12.44 -8.19
C ALA A 13 12.92 11.83 -9.45
N ASN A 14 13.55 10.67 -9.28
CA ASN A 14 13.44 9.41 -10.03
C ASN A 14 14.74 8.65 -9.77
N ASP A 15 14.64 7.46 -9.17
CA ASP A 15 15.76 6.63 -8.69
C ASP A 15 16.60 7.27 -7.57
N ASP A 16 15.95 7.68 -6.48
CA ASP A 16 16.66 8.21 -5.30
C ASP A 16 17.24 7.05 -4.45
N PRO A 17 18.57 6.86 -4.42
CA PRO A 17 19.22 5.87 -3.57
C PRO A 17 18.96 6.12 -2.08
N ALA A 18 18.63 7.35 -1.66
CA ALA A 18 18.29 7.67 -0.28
C ALA A 18 16.97 7.01 0.18
N ALA A 19 16.01 6.83 -0.74
CA ALA A 19 14.77 6.08 -0.45
C ALA A 19 15.02 4.58 -0.30
N THR A 20 16.08 4.06 -0.93
CA THR A 20 16.53 2.67 -0.82
C THR A 20 17.34 2.46 0.46
N GLU A 21 18.23 3.38 0.82
CA GLU A 21 18.99 3.37 2.07
C GLU A 21 18.08 3.54 3.32
N LEU A 22 17.07 4.42 3.27
CA LEU A 22 16.05 4.53 4.33
C LEU A 22 15.19 3.26 4.44
N GLY A 23 15.01 2.54 3.32
CA GLY A 23 14.31 1.27 3.24
C GLY A 23 14.99 0.16 4.04
N GLU A 24 16.30 0.02 3.86
CA GLU A 24 17.12 -1.00 4.52
C GLU A 24 17.44 -0.69 5.99
N LEU A 25 17.69 0.58 6.33
CA LEU A 25 18.04 0.99 7.71
C LEU A 25 16.87 0.89 8.71
N LEU A 26 15.63 0.91 8.23
CA LEU A 26 14.43 0.97 9.09
C LEU A 26 13.43 -0.19 8.86
N GLY A 27 13.77 -1.17 8.00
CA GLY A 27 12.89 -2.31 7.71
C GLY A 27 11.56 -1.89 7.08
N PHE A 28 11.60 -0.92 6.17
CA PHE A 28 10.41 -0.42 5.49
C PHE A 28 10.02 -1.34 4.33
N HIS A 29 8.74 -1.69 4.27
CA HIS A 29 8.16 -2.45 3.17
C HIS A 29 7.39 -1.53 2.23
N ARG A 30 7.76 -1.58 0.95
CA ARG A 30 7.02 -0.91 -0.13
C ARG A 30 5.60 -1.48 -0.22
N ILE A 31 4.60 -0.61 -0.27
CA ILE A 31 3.18 -0.99 -0.33
C ILE A 31 2.42 -0.19 -1.39
N GLY A 32 2.69 -0.50 -2.66
CA GLY A 32 2.04 0.15 -3.81
C GLY A 32 2.56 1.57 -4.07
N GLY A 33 2.77 1.90 -5.35
CA GLY A 33 3.21 3.24 -5.78
C GLY A 33 4.45 3.75 -5.03
N ASP A 34 4.35 5.00 -4.53
CA ASP A 34 5.38 5.70 -3.76
C ASP A 34 5.38 5.34 -2.26
N ALA A 35 4.48 4.47 -1.80
CA ALA A 35 4.26 4.24 -0.39
C ALA A 35 5.22 3.18 0.19
N ALA A 36 5.68 3.42 1.42
CA ALA A 36 6.43 2.45 2.20
C ALA A 36 6.06 2.56 3.68
N VAL A 37 6.09 1.44 4.41
CA VAL A 37 5.71 1.37 5.83
C VAL A 37 6.61 0.45 6.64
N MET A 38 6.83 0.77 7.90
CA MET A 38 7.38 -0.19 8.86
C MET A 38 6.41 -1.35 9.09
N LEU A 39 6.92 -2.58 9.20
CA LEU A 39 6.10 -3.73 9.63
C LEU A 39 5.66 -3.58 11.09
N PRO A 40 4.53 -4.21 11.48
CA PRO A 40 4.07 -4.18 12.87
C PRO A 40 5.10 -4.65 13.90
N ASP A 41 5.92 -5.65 13.56
CA ASP A 41 6.96 -6.15 14.46
C ASP A 41 8.08 -5.11 14.65
N ALA A 42 8.47 -4.42 13.58
CA ALA A 42 9.43 -3.32 13.64
C ALA A 42 8.87 -2.12 14.42
N VAL A 43 7.58 -1.80 14.25
CA VAL A 43 6.87 -0.78 15.04
C VAL A 43 6.92 -1.13 16.53
N THR A 44 6.63 -2.38 16.89
CA THR A 44 6.65 -2.86 18.28
C THR A 44 8.05 -2.80 18.87
N ALA A 45 9.05 -3.29 18.12
CA ALA A 45 10.45 -3.26 18.52
C ALA A 45 10.94 -1.82 18.77
N TRP A 46 10.57 -0.89 17.88
CA TRP A 46 10.91 0.52 18.05
C TRP A 46 10.27 1.12 19.31
N VAL A 47 8.96 0.95 19.53
CA VAL A 47 8.29 1.53 20.72
C VAL A 47 8.86 0.97 22.03
N ARG A 48 9.28 -0.31 22.02
CA ARG A 48 9.93 -0.95 23.17
C ARG A 48 11.31 -0.36 23.47
N GLY A 49 12.11 -0.05 22.45
CA GLY A 49 13.47 0.46 22.59
C GLY A 49 13.59 2.00 22.68
N ALA A 50 12.61 2.74 22.16
CA ALA A 50 12.67 4.19 22.06
C ALA A 50 12.47 4.88 23.42
N GLY A 51 13.27 5.92 23.67
CA GLY A 51 13.12 6.80 24.82
C GLY A 51 11.99 7.83 24.64
N ASN A 52 11.56 8.46 25.74
CA ASN A 52 10.57 9.54 25.68
C ASN A 52 11.06 10.68 24.75
N GLY A 53 10.17 11.17 23.88
CA GLY A 53 10.44 12.24 22.94
C GLY A 53 11.14 11.80 21.64
N THR A 54 11.65 10.58 21.55
CA THR A 54 12.27 10.03 20.33
C THR A 54 11.22 9.93 19.21
N SER A 55 11.58 10.37 18.01
CA SER A 55 10.71 10.36 16.84
C SER A 55 11.23 9.40 15.77
N ILE A 56 10.32 8.80 15.01
CA ILE A 56 10.62 7.96 13.84
C ILE A 56 9.63 8.28 12.71
N VAL A 57 10.11 8.31 11.48
CA VAL A 57 9.22 8.18 10.32
C VAL A 57 8.85 6.71 10.23
N TYR A 58 7.56 6.36 10.30
CA TYR A 58 7.10 4.97 10.25
C TYR A 58 6.40 4.61 8.95
N ALA A 59 6.06 5.61 8.15
CA ALA A 59 5.41 5.43 6.87
C ALA A 59 5.65 6.65 5.96
N VAL A 60 5.67 6.42 4.66
CA VAL A 60 5.78 7.46 3.62
C VAL A 60 4.79 7.20 2.49
N GLY A 61 4.38 8.25 1.78
CA GLY A 61 3.55 8.17 0.57
C GLY A 61 2.05 7.98 0.84
N HIS A 62 1.31 7.52 -0.17
CA HIS A 62 -0.14 7.29 -0.03
C HIS A 62 -0.44 5.93 0.59
N LEU A 63 -0.76 5.94 1.89
CA LEU A 63 -0.96 4.72 2.65
C LEU A 63 -2.34 4.10 2.42
N PRO A 64 -2.45 2.86 1.88
CA PRO A 64 -3.71 2.17 1.80
C PRO A 64 -4.29 1.87 3.20
N THR A 65 -5.61 1.95 3.33
CA THR A 65 -6.33 1.73 4.60
C THR A 65 -6.10 0.34 5.19
N TRP A 66 -5.80 -0.66 4.36
CA TRP A 66 -5.51 -2.03 4.79
C TRP A 66 -4.07 -2.24 5.29
N SER A 67 -3.20 -1.23 5.18
CA SER A 67 -1.82 -1.31 5.62
C SER A 67 -1.72 -1.52 7.13
N LYS A 68 -0.95 -2.54 7.53
CA LYS A 68 -0.89 -3.00 8.92
C LYS A 68 0.06 -2.19 9.78
N GLY A 69 1.19 -1.74 9.25
CA GLY A 69 2.13 -0.86 9.96
C GLY A 69 1.46 0.40 10.53
N PRO A 70 0.81 1.22 9.68
CA PRO A 70 0.06 2.40 10.12
C PRO A 70 -1.12 2.06 11.03
N SER A 71 -1.74 0.88 10.87
CA SER A 71 -2.80 0.44 11.77
C SER A 71 -2.26 0.12 13.17
N ALA A 72 -1.13 -0.59 13.27
CA ALA A 72 -0.46 -0.89 14.53
C ALA A 72 0.00 0.40 15.22
N MET A 73 0.56 1.34 14.45
CA MET A 73 0.99 2.63 14.99
C MET A 73 -0.18 3.47 15.53
N ARG A 74 -1.33 3.46 14.85
CA ARG A 74 -2.59 4.09 15.34
C ARG A 74 -3.10 3.45 16.62
N GLU A 75 -3.00 2.13 16.74
CA GLU A 75 -3.38 1.42 17.97
C GLU A 75 -2.48 1.82 19.15
N LEU A 76 -1.17 1.90 18.93
CA LEU A 76 -0.21 2.36 19.94
C LEU A 76 -0.45 3.81 20.34
N CYS A 77 -0.88 4.66 19.40
CA CYS A 77 -1.31 6.02 19.68
C CYS A 77 -2.58 6.07 20.53
N ALA A 78 -3.61 5.28 20.18
CA ALA A 78 -4.84 5.18 20.97
C ALA A 78 -4.57 4.68 22.40
N ARG A 79 -3.54 3.84 22.57
CA ARG A 79 -3.07 3.37 23.88
C ARG A 79 -2.12 4.34 24.57
N GLY A 80 -1.79 5.49 23.97
CA GLY A 80 -0.99 6.56 24.56
C GLY A 80 0.52 6.31 24.60
N PHE A 81 1.04 5.33 23.84
CA PHE A 81 2.48 5.07 23.77
C PHE A 81 3.21 6.03 22.84
N VAL A 82 2.51 6.57 21.84
CA VAL A 82 3.07 7.45 20.81
C VAL A 82 2.09 8.57 20.44
N ASN A 83 2.63 9.69 19.98
CA ASN A 83 1.89 10.75 19.31
C ASN A 83 2.18 10.67 17.81
N LEU A 84 1.15 10.82 16.97
CA LEU A 84 1.29 10.74 15.52
C LEU A 84 1.14 12.10 14.89
N THR A 85 2.03 12.42 13.97
CA THR A 85 1.97 13.61 13.12
C THR A 85 2.21 13.24 11.66
N CYS A 86 1.79 14.10 10.74
CA CYS A 86 2.01 13.91 9.32
C CYS A 86 2.54 15.22 8.74
N LYS A 87 3.74 15.16 8.13
CA LYS A 87 4.30 16.25 7.34
C LYS A 87 3.71 16.16 5.94
N ARG A 88 2.81 17.09 5.62
CA ARG A 88 2.08 17.17 4.35
C ARG A 88 2.75 18.08 3.33
N ASP A 89 3.64 18.93 3.82
CA ASP A 89 4.50 19.87 3.08
C ASP A 89 5.67 19.18 2.36
N VAL A 90 5.98 17.93 2.75
CA VAL A 90 7.00 17.09 2.11
C VAL A 90 6.34 16.07 1.18
N ALA A 91 6.92 15.89 -0.01
CA ALA A 91 6.52 14.84 -0.97
C ALA A 91 7.67 13.82 -1.15
N PRO A 92 7.42 12.51 -0.96
CA PRO A 92 6.16 11.90 -0.51
C PRO A 92 5.82 12.27 0.95
N LYS A 93 4.52 12.26 1.30
CA LYS A 93 4.03 12.56 2.65
C LYS A 93 4.76 11.70 3.68
N GLN A 94 5.22 12.29 4.78
CA GLN A 94 5.88 11.55 5.85
C GLN A 94 4.99 11.44 7.08
N TYR A 95 4.91 10.24 7.64
CA TYR A 95 4.15 9.95 8.84
C TYR A 95 5.12 9.66 9.98
N ILE A 96 5.05 10.50 11.01
CA ILE A 96 6.00 10.51 12.11
C ILE A 96 5.29 10.04 13.37
N ALA A 97 5.93 9.15 14.12
CA ALA A 97 5.53 8.76 15.47
C ALA A 97 6.56 9.30 16.46
N GLN A 98 6.10 9.93 17.53
CA GLN A 98 6.93 10.38 18.64
C GLN A 98 6.58 9.59 19.89
N ARG A 99 7.58 9.03 20.55
CA ARG A 99 7.41 8.24 21.77
C ARG A 99 7.01 9.12 22.95
N THR A 100 6.00 8.70 23.71
CA THR A 100 5.58 9.36 24.96
C THR A 100 6.35 8.83 26.17
N SER A 101 6.12 9.43 27.34
CA SER A 101 6.68 8.97 28.61
C SER A 101 6.01 7.70 29.17
N LYS A 102 4.92 7.21 28.55
CA LYS A 102 4.19 6.04 29.03
C LYS A 102 5.09 4.80 28.97
N PRO A 103 5.35 4.08 30.08
CA PRO A 103 6.26 2.93 30.09
C PRO A 103 5.70 1.75 29.30
N TRP A 104 6.57 0.97 28.66
CA TRP A 104 6.19 -0.27 27.99
C TRP A 104 5.92 -1.37 29.02
N ILE A 105 4.73 -1.97 29.00
CA ILE A 105 4.34 -3.04 29.93
C ILE A 105 3.96 -4.27 29.09
N GLU A 106 4.79 -5.32 29.11
CA GLU A 106 4.58 -6.56 28.32
C GLU A 106 3.21 -7.21 28.61
N ALA A 107 2.80 -7.26 29.88
CA ALA A 107 1.51 -7.84 30.27
C ALA A 107 0.29 -7.08 29.69
N ALA A 108 0.43 -5.77 29.46
CA ALA A 108 -0.63 -4.96 28.84
C ALA A 108 -0.70 -5.15 27.30
N GLN A 109 0.26 -5.87 26.71
CA GLN A 109 0.30 -6.22 25.28
C GLN A 109 -0.41 -7.54 24.96
N ALA A 110 -0.91 -8.28 25.97
CA ALA A 110 -1.51 -9.60 25.78
C ALA A 110 -2.79 -9.63 24.92
N ALA A 111 -3.27 -8.49 24.43
CA ALA A 111 -4.23 -8.46 23.33
C ALA A 111 -3.97 -7.25 22.42
N PRO A 112 -3.53 -7.51 21.18
CA PRO A 112 -4.31 -7.08 20.04
C PRO A 112 -4.82 -8.26 19.22
N ALA A 113 -6.07 -8.15 18.74
CA ALA A 113 -6.66 -9.09 17.81
C ALA A 113 -5.69 -9.38 16.66
N ARG A 114 -5.22 -10.65 16.59
CA ARG A 114 -4.39 -11.23 15.54
C ARG A 114 -4.87 -10.79 14.15
N ARG A 115 -4.37 -9.66 13.67
CA ARG A 115 -4.36 -9.34 12.25
C ARG A 115 -2.92 -9.53 11.82
N THR A 116 -2.48 -10.79 11.80
CA THR A 116 -1.20 -11.20 11.21
C THR A 116 -1.01 -10.42 9.93
N ALA A 117 -0.02 -9.52 9.96
CA ALA A 117 0.35 -8.78 8.78
C ALA A 117 1.01 -9.76 7.83
N ARG A 118 0.27 -10.18 6.81
CA ARG A 118 0.90 -10.87 5.69
C ARG A 118 1.59 -9.79 4.86
N PRO A 119 2.89 -9.96 4.54
CA PRO A 119 3.50 -9.12 3.52
C PRO A 119 2.66 -9.24 2.24
N VAL A 120 2.23 -8.10 1.71
CA VAL A 120 1.51 -8.04 0.43
C VAL A 120 2.55 -7.61 -0.59
N PRO A 121 2.83 -8.43 -1.62
CA PRO A 121 3.76 -8.05 -2.67
C PRO A 121 3.31 -6.73 -3.34
N CYS A 122 4.28 -5.89 -3.66
CA CYS A 122 4.01 -4.65 -4.38
C CYS A 122 3.80 -4.97 -5.87
N TYR A 123 2.57 -4.92 -6.35
CA TYR A 123 2.24 -5.15 -7.76
C TYR A 123 2.20 -3.85 -8.58
N ALA A 124 2.88 -2.79 -8.14
CA ALA A 124 2.80 -1.47 -8.77
C ALA A 124 3.30 -1.49 -10.22
N ALA A 125 4.35 -2.27 -10.52
CA ALA A 125 4.86 -2.44 -11.89
C ALA A 125 3.77 -2.98 -12.84
N HIS A 126 2.96 -3.93 -12.37
CA HIS A 126 1.90 -4.55 -13.18
C HIS A 126 0.67 -3.68 -13.38
N LEU A 127 0.53 -2.54 -12.68
CA LEU A 127 -0.62 -1.64 -12.89
C LEU A 127 -0.59 -1.02 -14.29
N ALA A 128 0.58 -0.58 -14.75
CA ALA A 128 0.74 0.01 -16.07
C ALA A 128 0.50 -1.04 -17.18
N GLU A 129 1.09 -2.23 -17.03
CA GLU A 129 0.91 -3.36 -17.94
C GLU A 129 -0.56 -3.78 -18.04
N LEU A 130 -1.23 -3.97 -16.89
CA LEU A 130 -2.66 -4.31 -16.86
C LEU A 130 -3.51 -3.23 -17.54
N MET A 131 -3.19 -1.94 -17.31
CA MET A 131 -3.93 -0.84 -17.93
C MET A 131 -3.76 -0.82 -19.45
N MET A 132 -2.56 -1.12 -19.96
CA MET A 132 -2.30 -1.24 -21.40
C MET A 132 -3.12 -2.39 -22.01
N LEU A 133 -3.11 -3.56 -21.37
CA LEU A 133 -3.89 -4.71 -21.84
C LEU A 133 -5.40 -4.41 -21.87
N ILE A 134 -5.94 -3.79 -20.81
CA ILE A 134 -7.36 -3.38 -20.77
C ILE A 134 -7.68 -2.41 -21.91
N ALA A 135 -6.80 -1.44 -22.17
CA ALA A 135 -7.00 -0.47 -23.25
C ALA A 135 -6.97 -1.15 -24.63
N GLU A 136 -6.06 -2.09 -24.85
CA GLU A 136 -5.95 -2.87 -26.09
C GLU A 136 -7.22 -3.68 -26.35
N TRP A 137 -7.67 -4.49 -25.39
CA TRP A 137 -8.89 -5.29 -25.54
C TRP A 137 -10.15 -4.44 -25.71
N SER A 138 -10.21 -3.28 -25.03
CA SER A 138 -11.32 -2.34 -25.18
C SER A 138 -11.33 -1.67 -26.55
N ALA A 139 -10.16 -1.40 -27.13
CA ALA A 139 -10.03 -0.81 -28.47
C ALA A 139 -10.33 -1.83 -29.58
N ALA A 140 -9.96 -3.09 -29.37
CA ALA A 140 -10.24 -4.18 -30.31
C ALA A 140 -11.68 -4.71 -30.22
N GLU A 141 -12.50 -4.20 -29.30
CA GLU A 141 -13.85 -4.73 -28.97
C GLU A 141 -13.85 -6.23 -28.64
N THR A 142 -12.68 -6.75 -28.26
CA THR A 142 -12.51 -8.15 -27.89
C THR A 142 -12.88 -8.33 -26.43
N PRO A 143 -13.53 -9.43 -26.07
CA PRO A 143 -13.79 -9.72 -24.68
C PRO A 143 -12.51 -9.93 -23.88
N MET A 144 -12.47 -9.36 -22.69
CA MET A 144 -11.34 -9.50 -21.77
C MET A 144 -11.26 -10.94 -21.24
N PRO A 145 -10.05 -11.52 -21.16
CA PRO A 145 -9.83 -12.82 -20.53
C PRO A 145 -10.25 -12.86 -19.06
N THR A 146 -10.35 -14.08 -18.52
CA THR A 146 -10.57 -14.31 -17.08
C THR A 146 -9.40 -13.77 -16.25
N ASN A 147 -9.64 -13.51 -14.96
CA ASN A 147 -8.57 -13.05 -14.07
C ASN A 147 -7.38 -14.03 -14.00
N SER A 148 -7.61 -15.33 -14.18
CA SER A 148 -6.54 -16.34 -14.18
C SER A 148 -5.70 -16.29 -15.45
N GLU A 149 -6.32 -16.06 -16.61
CA GLU A 149 -5.61 -15.89 -17.88
C GLU A 149 -4.80 -14.59 -17.88
N ILE A 150 -5.38 -13.49 -17.39
CA ILE A 150 -4.66 -12.22 -17.21
C ILE A 150 -3.48 -12.39 -16.25
N ALA A 151 -3.63 -13.19 -15.19
CA ALA A 151 -2.53 -13.47 -14.28
C ALA A 151 -1.38 -14.17 -15.01
N GLY A 152 -1.68 -15.14 -15.88
CA GLY A 152 -0.68 -15.78 -16.74
C GLY A 152 0.03 -14.80 -17.67
N LEU A 153 -0.70 -13.85 -18.27
CA LEU A 153 -0.12 -12.81 -19.14
C LEU A 153 0.80 -11.83 -18.39
N LEU A 154 0.50 -11.54 -17.13
CA LEU A 154 1.26 -10.62 -16.29
C LEU A 154 2.37 -11.30 -15.46
N GLY A 155 2.54 -12.62 -15.58
CA GLY A 155 3.48 -13.38 -14.76
C GLY A 155 3.10 -13.42 -13.27
N LEU A 156 1.80 -13.32 -12.95
CA LEU A 156 1.27 -13.40 -11.59
C LEU A 156 0.82 -14.82 -11.24
N ASP A 157 1.04 -15.23 -10.00
CA ASP A 157 0.74 -16.59 -9.53
C ASP A 157 -0.76 -16.94 -9.50
N ARG A 158 -1.63 -15.94 -9.26
CA ARG A 158 -3.04 -16.16 -8.94
C ARG A 158 -3.93 -15.06 -9.49
N GLY A 159 -5.09 -15.44 -10.05
CA GLY A 159 -6.11 -14.49 -10.51
C GLY A 159 -6.66 -13.55 -9.42
N VAL A 160 -6.51 -13.87 -8.14
CA VAL A 160 -6.86 -12.96 -7.03
C VAL A 160 -5.99 -11.69 -7.02
N GLN A 161 -4.75 -11.77 -7.50
CA GLN A 161 -3.86 -10.61 -7.61
C GLN A 161 -4.36 -9.65 -8.70
N VAL A 162 -4.84 -10.18 -9.82
CA VAL A 162 -5.50 -9.37 -10.87
C VAL A 162 -6.77 -8.71 -10.35
N ALA A 163 -7.62 -9.44 -9.60
CA ALA A 163 -8.81 -8.87 -8.99
C ALA A 163 -8.48 -7.69 -8.06
N TYR A 164 -7.39 -7.81 -7.30
CA TYR A 164 -6.85 -6.74 -6.46
C TYR A 164 -6.38 -5.54 -7.30
N LEU A 165 -5.58 -5.76 -8.35
CA LEU A 165 -5.09 -4.71 -9.25
C LEU A 165 -6.25 -3.96 -9.94
N LEU A 166 -7.25 -4.68 -10.43
CA LEU A 166 -8.47 -4.10 -10.98
C LEU A 166 -9.20 -3.22 -9.94
N GLY A 167 -9.25 -3.67 -8.68
CA GLY A 167 -9.81 -2.87 -7.58
C GLY A 167 -8.99 -1.61 -7.27
N VAL A 168 -7.67 -1.64 -7.47
CA VAL A 168 -6.81 -0.45 -7.34
C VAL A 168 -7.08 0.54 -8.47
N LEU A 169 -7.13 0.09 -9.72
CA LEU A 169 -7.42 0.94 -10.89
C LEU A 169 -8.81 1.59 -10.81
N ASP A 170 -9.82 0.84 -10.34
CA ASP A 170 -11.20 1.31 -10.14
C ASP A 170 -11.27 2.40 -9.05
N LYS A 171 -10.61 2.18 -7.90
CA LYS A 171 -10.50 3.20 -6.84
C LYS A 171 -9.72 4.43 -7.25
N ALA A 172 -8.74 4.27 -8.15
CA ALA A 172 -8.01 5.38 -8.75
C ALA A 172 -8.78 6.08 -9.89
N ASN A 173 -10.03 5.67 -10.17
CA ASN A 173 -10.90 6.19 -11.22
C ASN A 173 -10.26 6.13 -12.62
N GLN A 174 -9.39 5.16 -12.87
CA GLN A 174 -8.80 4.90 -14.19
C GLN A 174 -9.69 3.98 -15.02
N ILE A 175 -10.35 3.03 -14.36
CA ILE A 175 -11.38 2.19 -14.93
C ILE A 175 -12.66 2.31 -14.10
N ARG A 176 -13.79 1.87 -14.66
CA ARG A 176 -15.02 1.57 -13.92
C ARG A 176 -15.43 0.15 -14.20
N ARG A 177 -15.87 -0.55 -13.16
CA ARG A 177 -16.40 -1.92 -13.27
C ARG A 177 -17.89 -1.89 -13.02
N ARG A 178 -18.66 -2.57 -13.87
CA ARG A 178 -20.10 -2.75 -13.73
C ARG A 178 -20.44 -4.23 -13.88
N THR A 179 -21.34 -4.71 -13.04
CA THR A 179 -21.98 -6.02 -13.22
C THR A 179 -23.29 -5.80 -13.98
N ILE A 180 -23.59 -6.67 -14.92
CA ILE A 180 -24.82 -6.64 -15.72
C ILE A 180 -25.51 -8.01 -15.68
N ASP A 181 -26.83 -8.01 -15.86
CA ASP A 181 -27.60 -9.24 -15.97
C ASP A 181 -27.43 -9.81 -17.38
N GLY A 182 -26.90 -11.04 -17.46
CA GLY A 182 -26.59 -11.74 -18.70
C GLY A 182 -25.13 -11.59 -19.16
N PRO A 183 -24.66 -12.46 -20.08
CA PRO A 183 -23.30 -12.39 -20.60
C PRO A 183 -23.00 -11.02 -21.21
N PRO A 184 -21.81 -10.44 -20.98
CA PRO A 184 -20.62 -11.00 -20.32
C PRO A 184 -20.59 -10.90 -18.78
N HIS A 185 -21.69 -10.58 -18.09
CA HIS A 185 -21.84 -10.40 -16.63
C HIS A 185 -21.04 -9.27 -16.00
N ARG A 186 -19.88 -8.91 -16.54
CA ARG A 186 -19.04 -7.81 -16.07
C ARG A 186 -18.52 -7.01 -17.26
N ILE A 187 -18.69 -5.70 -17.17
CA ILE A 187 -18.16 -4.70 -18.11
C ILE A 187 -17.10 -3.87 -17.39
N ILE A 188 -15.96 -3.67 -18.05
CA ILE A 188 -14.91 -2.76 -17.62
C ILE A 188 -14.82 -1.63 -18.63
N THR A 189 -14.92 -0.40 -18.15
CA THR A 189 -14.82 0.82 -18.97
C THR A 189 -13.57 1.60 -18.60
N VAL A 190 -12.75 1.96 -19.59
CA VAL A 190 -11.62 2.87 -19.39
C VAL A 190 -12.16 4.29 -19.28
N VAL A 191 -11.98 4.94 -18.12
CA VAL A 191 -12.63 6.23 -17.82
C VAL A 191 -12.21 7.33 -18.79
N LYS A 192 -10.92 7.36 -19.16
CA LYS A 192 -10.37 8.41 -20.02
C LYS A 192 -10.91 8.36 -21.45
N THR A 193 -11.11 7.16 -22.01
CA THR A 193 -11.50 6.98 -23.41
C THR A 193 -12.97 6.63 -23.58
N GLY A 194 -13.64 6.16 -22.54
CA GLY A 194 -15.01 5.64 -22.61
C GLY A 194 -15.13 4.24 -23.22
N LEU A 195 -14.04 3.69 -23.75
CA LEU A 195 -14.03 2.35 -24.34
C LEU A 195 -14.33 1.30 -23.28
N SER A 196 -15.10 0.28 -23.66
CA SER A 196 -15.58 -0.75 -22.74
C SER A 196 -15.36 -2.14 -23.30
N THR A 197 -14.97 -3.07 -22.43
CA THR A 197 -14.85 -4.50 -22.75
C THR A 197 -15.60 -5.34 -21.72
N GLY A 198 -16.21 -6.43 -22.19
CA GLY A 198 -16.86 -7.44 -21.37
C GLY A 198 -15.89 -8.54 -20.93
N THR A 199 -16.13 -9.24 -19.83
CA THR A 199 -15.25 -10.33 -19.36
C THR A 199 -15.94 -11.69 -19.41
N TYR A 200 -15.42 -12.68 -20.12
CA TYR A 200 -16.03 -14.02 -20.11
C TYR A 200 -15.69 -14.75 -18.80
N GLY A 201 -16.64 -15.52 -18.24
CA GLY A 201 -16.36 -16.54 -17.22
C GLY A 201 -16.51 -16.14 -15.74
N GLY A 202 -17.12 -15.00 -15.41
CA GLY A 202 -17.51 -14.72 -14.02
C GLY A 202 -18.83 -15.39 -13.67
N VAL A 203 -18.80 -16.49 -12.91
CA VAL A 203 -20.01 -16.96 -12.21
C VAL A 203 -20.41 -15.87 -11.21
N ALA A 204 -21.67 -15.42 -11.27
CA ALA A 204 -22.21 -14.38 -10.39
C ALA A 204 -22.14 -14.78 -8.90
#